data_AF-A0A6P8FYY0-F1
#
_entry.id   AF-A0A6P8FYY0-F1
#
_cell.length_a   1.000
_cell.length_b   1.000
_cell.length_c   1.000
_cell.angle_alpha   90.00
_cell.angle_beta   90.00
_cell.angle_gamma   90.00
#
_symmetry.space_group_name_H-M   'P 1'
#
loop_
_entity.id
_entity.type
_entity.pdbx_description
1 polymer ?
#
loop_
_entity_poly.entity_id
_entity_poly.type
_entity_poly.pdbx_seq_one_letter_code
_entity_poly.pdbx_strand_id
1 'polypeptide(L)'
;MGTLTLPSINKDDPRFILQVENKMKNIFVTQLQGTREVEDANTNLIPVITEPRSRILETGVNTMQRTLVLKKQVELDELDSKFAHKRQEFKVRMEALEHRRADLEQKQKQTKDKASKFEKFVEENELKHRRALKKFQVEQRLNDLKHKELTGLVEELETLQTRQEELRGLVSKHKMFEDYLMKILDVLPESYYGNGADSLVMSILRRHETLSITRQDLVGQLGSLAEELELGQRNLDVLKQEHNTNKLMINKELSELQTKWDRVTERAKLLEMTTQIHQGQSRDQVEEVGSLLMAVRNLGEQCYLSHYGPLEEMDVLDMIDMIKEHLLDIADMEERATLLGESDSVAISSFAVGREKGSQTMKKIKIVQELQESHADNWTAKHIRNAKGTFK
;
A
#
# COMPACT_ATOMS: atom_id res chain seq x y z
N MET A 1 24.92 -20.16 -24.21
CA MET A 1 26.27 -20.74 -24.34
C MET A 1 27.30 -19.64 -24.09
N GLY A 2 28.12 -19.77 -23.05
CA GLY A 2 29.18 -18.81 -22.73
C GLY A 2 29.40 -18.62 -21.22
N THR A 3 29.70 -19.68 -20.48
CA THR A 3 30.18 -19.60 -19.09
C THR A 3 31.67 -19.24 -19.09
N LEU A 4 32.02 -18.06 -18.59
CA LEU A 4 33.42 -17.66 -18.36
C LEU A 4 33.88 -18.18 -17.00
N THR A 5 34.56 -19.31 -17.01
CA THR A 5 35.29 -19.87 -15.87
C THR A 5 36.63 -19.14 -15.71
N LEU A 6 36.89 -18.61 -14.52
CA LEU A 6 38.22 -18.08 -14.17
C LEU A 6 39.24 -19.23 -14.04
N PRO A 7 40.53 -19.01 -14.33
CA PRO A 7 41.55 -20.05 -14.22
C PRO A 7 41.79 -20.44 -12.76
N SER A 8 41.85 -21.75 -12.48
CA SER A 8 42.26 -22.29 -11.19
C SER A 8 43.76 -22.07 -10.97
N ILE A 9 44.11 -21.33 -9.92
CA ILE A 9 45.50 -21.18 -9.47
C ILE A 9 45.92 -22.51 -8.81
N ASN A 10 46.82 -23.24 -9.46
CA ASN A 10 47.48 -24.42 -8.90
C ASN A 10 48.42 -23.97 -7.78
N LYS A 11 48.25 -24.52 -6.58
CA LYS A 11 49.05 -24.17 -5.39
C LYS A 11 50.47 -24.76 -5.39
N ASP A 12 50.79 -25.60 -6.39
CA ASP A 12 52.05 -26.35 -6.47
C ASP A 12 52.99 -25.90 -7.61
N ASP A 13 52.80 -24.68 -8.17
CA ASP A 13 53.71 -24.13 -9.19
C ASP A 13 55.00 -23.64 -8.51
N PRO A 14 56.20 -24.16 -8.88
CA PRO A 14 57.48 -23.86 -8.22
C PRO A 14 57.91 -22.39 -8.29
N ARG A 15 57.19 -21.55 -9.05
CA ARG A 15 57.40 -20.10 -9.13
C ARG A 15 56.84 -19.31 -7.94
N PHE A 16 56.05 -19.93 -7.07
CA PHE A 16 55.49 -19.27 -5.87
C PHE A 16 56.15 -19.70 -4.55
N ILE A 17 57.27 -20.43 -4.60
CA ILE A 17 58.04 -20.83 -3.43
C ILE A 17 59.08 -19.74 -3.14
N LEU A 18 58.82 -18.90 -2.14
CA LEU A 18 59.75 -17.88 -1.68
C LEU A 18 60.88 -18.53 -0.85
N GLN A 19 62.04 -18.76 -1.46
CA GLN A 19 63.25 -19.13 -0.72
C GLN A 19 63.84 -17.88 -0.07
N VAL A 20 63.67 -17.76 1.25
CA VAL A 20 64.28 -16.67 2.04
C VAL A 20 65.66 -17.13 2.52
N GLU A 21 66.71 -16.78 1.77
CA GLU A 21 68.09 -16.90 2.24
C GLU A 21 68.44 -15.70 3.16
N ASN A 22 68.65 -15.96 4.44
CA ASN A 22 69.00 -14.94 5.42
C ASN A 22 70.53 -14.70 5.39
N LYS A 23 71.01 -13.87 4.45
CA LYS A 23 72.42 -13.47 4.35
C LYS A 23 72.67 -12.19 5.15
N MET A 24 73.08 -12.31 6.40
CA MET A 24 73.72 -11.20 7.12
C MET A 24 75.08 -10.92 6.45
N LYS A 25 75.19 -9.79 5.76
CA LYS A 25 76.45 -9.29 5.20
C LYS A 25 77.08 -8.32 6.20
N ASN A 26 78.11 -8.79 6.90
CA ASN A 26 79.13 -7.94 7.50
C ASN A 26 79.95 -7.31 6.36
N ILE A 27 79.92 -5.99 6.26
CA ILE A 27 80.76 -5.14 5.40
C ILE A 27 81.11 -3.99 6.36
N PHE A 28 82.33 -3.83 6.89
CA PHE A 28 83.58 -3.55 6.22
C PHE A 28 84.78 -3.97 7.09
N VAL A 29 85.79 -4.59 6.47
CA VAL A 29 87.20 -4.58 6.90
C VAL A 29 88.06 -4.49 5.63
N THR A 30 88.86 -3.45 5.50
CA THR A 30 90.10 -3.45 4.69
C THR A 30 91.19 -2.63 5.39
N GLN A 31 92.13 -3.38 5.97
CA GLN A 31 93.60 -3.25 5.95
C GLN A 31 94.33 -1.98 6.47
N LEU A 32 95.51 -2.27 7.04
CA LEU A 32 96.43 -1.40 7.77
C LEU A 32 97.08 -0.28 6.92
N GLN A 33 97.31 0.86 7.59
CA GLN A 33 98.62 1.50 7.85
C GLN A 33 98.65 3.00 7.52
N GLY A 34 98.77 3.84 8.55
CA GLY A 34 98.95 5.28 8.43
C GLY A 34 98.79 5.97 9.79
N THR A 35 99.91 6.09 10.50
CA THR A 35 100.15 6.83 11.75
C THR A 35 99.32 8.11 11.95
N ARG A 36 98.72 8.25 13.15
CA ARG A 36 98.90 9.40 14.07
C ARG A 36 98.11 9.18 15.36
N GLU A 37 98.83 9.22 16.47
CA GLU A 37 98.33 9.38 17.84
C GLU A 37 97.60 10.73 17.96
N VAL A 38 96.45 10.78 18.66
CA VAL A 38 96.20 11.68 19.79
C VAL A 38 95.13 11.05 20.70
N GLU A 39 95.38 11.22 21.99
CA GLU A 39 94.76 10.74 23.23
C GLU A 39 93.33 11.26 23.52
N ASP A 40 92.64 10.55 24.43
CA ASP A 40 91.79 11.04 25.54
C ASP A 40 90.51 11.87 25.24
N ALA A 41 89.38 11.80 25.94
CA ALA A 41 88.97 11.15 27.20
C ALA A 41 87.42 11.12 27.30
N ASN A 42 86.92 10.27 28.20
CA ASN A 42 85.68 10.41 29.01
C ASN A 42 84.37 10.88 28.33
N THR A 43 83.47 9.93 28.08
CA THR A 43 82.03 10.16 28.29
C THR A 43 81.42 9.01 29.11
N ASN A 44 80.80 9.37 30.24
CA ASN A 44 80.22 8.45 31.21
C ASN A 44 79.11 7.61 30.57
N LEU A 45 79.30 6.30 30.46
CA LEU A 45 78.19 5.38 30.22
C LEU A 45 77.34 5.31 31.48
N ILE A 46 76.12 5.86 31.41
CA ILE A 46 75.05 5.58 32.37
C ILE A 46 74.71 4.09 32.23
N PRO A 47 74.75 3.27 33.29
CA PRO A 47 74.43 1.86 33.19
C PRO A 47 72.93 1.70 32.88
N VAL A 48 72.64 1.12 31.72
CA VAL A 48 71.30 0.70 31.34
C VAL A 48 70.92 -0.49 32.22
N ILE A 49 70.02 -0.25 33.16
CA ILE A 49 69.46 -1.28 34.04
C ILE A 49 68.63 -2.25 33.18
N THR A 50 69.11 -3.49 33.07
CA THR A 50 68.52 -4.61 32.32
C THR A 50 67.64 -5.52 33.21
N GLU A 51 67.17 -5.00 34.35
CA GLU A 51 66.36 -5.75 35.30
C GLU A 51 64.85 -5.73 34.95
N PRO A 52 64.12 -6.85 35.15
CA PRO A 52 62.69 -6.95 34.89
C PRO A 52 61.84 -6.15 35.89
N ARG A 53 60.78 -5.51 35.39
CA ARG A 53 59.89 -4.53 36.07
C ARG A 53 59.35 -4.98 37.44
N SER A 54 59.22 -6.29 37.68
CA SER A 54 58.69 -6.86 38.93
C SER A 54 59.66 -6.77 40.12
N ARG A 55 60.98 -6.75 39.89
CA ARG A 55 61.99 -6.82 40.96
C ARG A 55 62.36 -5.47 41.58
N ILE A 56 62.00 -4.37 40.90
CA ILE A 56 62.36 -3.00 41.28
C ILE A 56 61.32 -2.38 42.24
N LEU A 57 60.15 -3.00 42.38
CA LEU A 57 59.07 -2.54 43.27
C LEU A 57 59.25 -3.00 44.72
N GLU A 58 60.01 -4.08 44.98
CA GLU A 58 60.16 -4.66 46.31
C GLU A 58 61.30 -4.05 47.15
N THR A 59 62.31 -3.44 46.53
CA THR A 59 63.41 -2.78 47.25
C THR A 59 63.30 -1.26 47.13
N GLY A 60 62.65 -0.59 48.10
CA GLY A 60 62.37 0.83 47.95
C GLY A 60 61.95 1.61 49.19
N VAL A 61 62.60 1.44 50.34
CA VAL A 61 62.48 2.44 51.43
C VAL A 61 63.28 3.73 51.11
N ASN A 62 64.21 3.71 50.15
CA ASN A 62 65.09 4.85 49.80
C ASN A 62 65.06 5.31 48.32
N THR A 63 64.04 4.96 47.52
CA THR A 63 63.87 5.58 46.20
C THR A 63 63.17 6.94 46.34
N MET A 64 63.87 8.04 46.05
CA MET A 64 63.29 9.39 46.07
C MET A 64 61.93 9.42 45.33
N GLN A 65 60.90 9.99 45.96
CA GLN A 65 59.53 10.10 45.43
C GLN A 65 59.50 10.57 43.96
N ARG A 66 60.45 11.44 43.58
CA ARG A 66 60.66 11.94 42.23
C ARG A 66 60.91 10.83 41.19
N THR A 67 61.67 9.79 41.50
CA THR A 67 61.99 8.69 40.58
C THR A 67 60.80 7.72 40.42
N LEU A 68 59.99 7.54 41.47
CA LEU A 68 58.72 6.79 41.40
C LEU A 68 57.69 7.53 40.55
N VAL A 69 57.58 8.85 40.71
CA VAL A 69 56.74 9.70 39.86
C VAL A 69 57.19 9.65 38.40
N LEU A 70 58.50 9.74 38.12
CA LEU A 70 59.03 9.60 36.77
C LEU A 70 58.73 8.23 36.15
N LYS A 71 58.83 7.14 36.91
CA LYS A 71 58.43 5.80 36.42
C LYS A 71 56.94 5.70 36.12
N LYS A 72 56.09 6.27 36.97
CA LYS A 72 54.65 6.33 36.73
C LYS A 72 54.29 7.22 35.53
N GLN A 73 55.04 8.32 35.31
CA GLN A 73 54.93 9.13 34.09
C GLN A 73 55.30 8.33 32.85
N VAL A 74 56.41 7.60 32.86
CA VAL A 74 56.79 6.74 31.73
C VAL A 74 55.77 5.63 31.48
N GLU A 75 55.23 5.00 32.53
CA GLU A 75 54.14 4.02 32.40
C GLU A 75 52.86 4.64 31.82
N LEU A 76 52.52 5.85 32.23
CA LEU A 76 51.39 6.61 31.68
C LEU A 76 51.64 6.96 30.20
N ASP A 77 52.83 7.44 29.84
CA ASP A 77 53.19 7.74 28.45
C ASP A 77 53.18 6.49 27.56
N GLU A 78 53.65 5.33 28.07
CA GLU A 78 53.55 4.04 27.39
C GLU A 78 52.09 3.62 27.19
N LEU A 79 51.23 3.84 28.19
CA LEU A 79 49.80 3.54 28.11
C LEU A 79 49.09 4.49 27.15
N ASP A 80 49.39 5.78 27.20
CA ASP A 80 48.84 6.81 26.32
C ASP A 80 49.24 6.56 24.87
N SER A 81 50.47 6.12 24.62
CA SER A 81 50.93 5.67 23.31
C SER A 81 50.12 4.46 22.80
N LYS A 82 49.85 3.46 23.67
CA LYS A 82 49.01 2.29 23.32
C LYS A 82 47.55 2.67 23.09
N PHE A 83 47.00 3.60 23.88
CA PHE A 83 45.64 4.11 23.70
C PHE A 83 45.53 4.92 22.40
N ALA A 84 46.52 5.75 22.07
CA ALA A 84 46.58 6.48 20.82
C ALA A 84 46.65 5.54 19.61
N HIS A 85 47.47 4.49 19.68
CA HIS A 85 47.54 3.46 18.65
C HIS A 85 46.20 2.73 18.45
N LYS A 86 45.55 2.28 19.55
CA LYS A 86 44.23 1.65 19.48
C LYS A 86 43.13 2.59 18.96
N ARG A 87 43.18 3.88 19.33
CA ARG A 87 42.27 4.91 18.80
C ARG A 87 42.45 5.07 17.29
N GLN A 88 43.68 5.08 16.80
CA GLN A 88 43.98 5.17 15.38
C GLN A 88 43.53 3.92 14.62
N GLU A 89 43.79 2.72 15.14
CA GLU A 89 43.27 1.47 14.55
C GLU A 89 41.74 1.45 14.49
N PHE A 90 41.08 1.88 15.56
CA PHE A 90 39.63 1.96 15.60
C PHE A 90 39.11 2.97 14.57
N LYS A 91 39.75 4.14 14.46
CA LYS A 91 39.41 5.15 13.45
C LYS A 91 39.51 4.59 12.04
N VAL A 92 40.61 3.92 11.70
CA VAL A 92 40.80 3.29 10.38
C VAL A 92 39.75 2.20 10.13
N ARG A 93 39.41 1.39 11.14
CA ARG A 93 38.34 0.39 11.02
C ARG A 93 36.97 1.02 10.80
N MET A 94 36.67 2.13 11.49
CA MET A 94 35.42 2.86 11.31
C MET A 94 35.32 3.46 9.92
N GLU A 95 36.38 4.10 9.42
CA GLU A 95 36.44 4.63 8.05
C GLU A 95 36.25 3.52 7.00
N ALA A 96 36.90 2.36 7.19
CA ALA A 96 36.73 1.21 6.29
C ALA A 96 35.30 0.64 6.31
N LEU A 97 34.65 0.62 7.48
CA LEU A 97 33.25 0.21 7.61
C LEU A 97 32.29 1.22 6.98
N GLU A 98 32.55 2.52 7.13
CA GLU A 98 31.79 3.59 6.49
C GLU A 98 31.87 3.51 4.96
N HIS A 99 33.07 3.32 4.41
CA HIS A 99 33.25 3.08 2.97
C HIS A 99 32.51 1.83 2.51
N ARG A 100 32.63 0.71 3.23
CA ARG A 100 31.94 -0.53 2.87
C ARG A 100 30.42 -0.40 2.95
N ARG A 101 29.91 0.36 3.91
CA ARG A 101 28.48 0.67 4.03
C ARG A 101 28.01 1.52 2.84
N ALA A 102 28.75 2.56 2.47
CA ALA A 102 28.44 3.39 1.31
C ALA A 102 28.41 2.58 0.00
N ASP A 103 29.40 1.70 -0.20
CA ASP A 103 29.46 0.81 -1.37
C ASP A 103 28.27 -0.15 -1.44
N LEU A 104 27.88 -0.73 -0.29
CA LEU A 104 26.72 -1.62 -0.22
C LEU A 104 25.42 -0.88 -0.49
N GLU A 105 25.24 0.31 0.08
CA GLU A 105 24.07 1.16 -0.20
C GLU A 105 24.01 1.54 -1.68
N GLN A 106 25.14 1.87 -2.30
CA GLN A 106 25.20 2.17 -3.74
C GLN A 106 24.84 0.93 -4.58
N LYS A 107 25.39 -0.25 -4.27
CA LYS A 107 25.05 -1.51 -4.97
C LYS A 107 23.58 -1.87 -4.79
N GLN A 108 23.02 -1.65 -3.61
CA GLN A 108 21.60 -1.88 -3.36
C GLN A 108 20.74 -0.93 -4.19
N LYS A 109 21.06 0.37 -4.25
CA LYS A 109 20.39 1.35 -5.13
C LYS A 109 20.47 0.93 -6.59
N GLN A 110 21.66 0.59 -7.10
CA GLN A 110 21.83 0.11 -8.47
C GLN A 110 21.00 -1.14 -8.78
N THR A 111 20.89 -2.07 -7.84
CA THR A 111 20.09 -3.29 -8.01
C THR A 111 18.60 -2.96 -8.07
N LYS A 112 18.12 -2.06 -7.20
CA LYS A 112 16.74 -1.56 -7.23
C LYS A 112 16.45 -0.82 -8.54
N ASP A 113 17.36 0.02 -9.02
CA ASP A 113 17.19 0.73 -10.28
C ASP A 113 17.14 -0.21 -11.49
N LYS A 114 18.00 -1.24 -11.51
CA LYS A 114 17.96 -2.29 -12.54
C LYS A 114 16.64 -3.05 -12.49
N ALA A 115 16.19 -3.47 -11.31
CA ALA A 115 14.91 -4.16 -11.14
C ALA A 115 13.74 -3.30 -11.65
N SER A 116 13.68 -2.02 -11.27
CA SER A 116 12.64 -1.10 -11.77
C SER A 116 12.68 -0.91 -13.29
N LYS A 117 13.88 -0.88 -13.90
CA LYS A 117 14.02 -0.81 -15.37
C LYS A 117 13.52 -2.10 -16.04
N PHE A 118 13.81 -3.27 -15.47
CA PHE A 118 13.33 -4.55 -15.99
C PHE A 118 11.82 -4.69 -15.86
N GLU A 119 11.26 -4.31 -14.73
CA GLU A 119 9.81 -4.30 -14.51
C GLU A 119 9.11 -3.43 -15.56
N LYS A 120 9.57 -2.18 -15.75
CA LYS A 120 9.06 -1.30 -16.82
C LYS A 120 9.20 -1.91 -18.21
N PHE A 121 10.34 -2.55 -18.51
CA PHE A 121 10.53 -3.20 -19.81
C PHE A 121 9.57 -4.37 -20.02
N VAL A 122 9.33 -5.19 -18.99
CA VAL A 122 8.36 -6.30 -19.03
C VAL A 122 6.95 -5.75 -19.25
N GLU A 123 6.54 -4.73 -18.50
CA GLU A 123 5.24 -4.08 -18.66
C GLU A 123 5.04 -3.51 -20.07
N GLU A 124 6.04 -2.81 -20.60
CA GLU A 124 6.00 -2.26 -21.97
C GLU A 124 5.96 -3.37 -23.02
N ASN A 125 6.69 -4.47 -22.81
CA ASN A 125 6.73 -5.61 -23.72
C ASN A 125 5.38 -6.35 -23.72
N GLU A 126 4.80 -6.61 -22.55
CA GLU A 126 3.46 -7.16 -22.43
C GLU A 126 2.41 -6.24 -23.06
N LEU A 127 2.55 -4.93 -22.93
CA LEU A 127 1.66 -3.97 -23.58
C LEU A 127 1.80 -4.05 -25.11
N LYS A 128 3.02 -4.19 -25.65
CA LYS A 128 3.26 -4.40 -27.09
C LYS A 128 2.64 -5.71 -27.55
N HIS A 129 2.80 -6.81 -26.81
CA HIS A 129 2.16 -8.09 -27.11
C HIS A 129 0.64 -7.99 -27.10
N ARG A 130 0.05 -7.40 -26.06
CA ARG A 130 -1.40 -7.18 -25.98
C ARG A 130 -1.92 -6.33 -27.14
N ARG A 131 -1.20 -5.27 -27.52
CA ARG A 131 -1.56 -4.43 -28.67
C ARG A 131 -1.47 -5.20 -29.99
N ALA A 132 -0.40 -5.96 -30.21
CA ALA A 132 -0.23 -6.78 -31.40
C ALA A 132 -1.32 -7.85 -31.51
N LEU A 133 -1.62 -8.55 -30.40
CA LEU A 133 -2.66 -9.57 -30.35
C LEU A 133 -4.04 -8.97 -30.64
N LYS A 134 -4.37 -7.82 -30.05
CA LYS A 134 -5.63 -7.12 -30.35
C LYS A 134 -5.74 -6.73 -31.82
N LYS A 135 -4.66 -6.18 -32.41
CA LYS A 135 -4.63 -5.83 -33.84
C LYS A 135 -4.84 -7.07 -34.72
N PHE A 136 -4.11 -8.14 -34.44
CA PHE A 136 -4.26 -9.42 -35.14
C PHE A 136 -5.69 -9.97 -35.05
N GLN A 137 -6.31 -9.97 -33.86
CA GLN A 137 -7.69 -10.43 -33.69
C GLN A 137 -8.69 -9.58 -34.47
N VAL A 138 -8.51 -8.26 -34.51
CA VAL A 138 -9.38 -7.36 -35.28
C VAL A 138 -9.21 -7.62 -36.77
N GLU A 139 -7.98 -7.75 -37.25
CA GLU A 139 -7.68 -8.02 -38.65
C GLU A 139 -8.19 -9.40 -39.09
N GLN A 140 -8.05 -10.41 -38.24
CA GLN A 140 -8.59 -11.75 -38.47
C GLN A 140 -10.12 -11.70 -38.61
N ARG A 141 -10.83 -11.05 -37.68
CA ARG A 141 -12.30 -10.91 -37.78
C ARG A 141 -12.72 -10.15 -39.03
N LEU A 142 -11.99 -9.09 -39.39
CA LEU A 142 -12.25 -8.34 -40.62
C LEU A 142 -12.05 -9.22 -41.85
N ASN A 143 -10.99 -10.02 -41.87
CA ASN A 143 -10.71 -10.94 -42.97
C ASN A 143 -11.79 -12.02 -43.07
N ASP A 144 -12.23 -12.59 -41.95
CA ASP A 144 -13.31 -13.57 -41.91
C ASP A 144 -14.63 -12.98 -42.43
N LEU A 145 -14.95 -11.73 -42.09
CA LEU A 145 -16.12 -11.03 -42.63
C LEU A 145 -16.02 -10.82 -44.14
N LYS A 146 -14.89 -10.29 -44.62
CA LYS A 146 -14.64 -10.10 -46.06
C LYS A 146 -14.67 -11.42 -46.82
N HIS A 147 -14.16 -12.49 -46.23
CA HIS A 147 -14.18 -13.81 -46.86
C HIS A 147 -15.62 -14.32 -46.99
N LYS A 148 -16.46 -14.14 -45.98
CA LYS A 148 -17.90 -14.45 -46.05
C LYS A 148 -18.63 -13.62 -47.10
N GLU A 149 -18.32 -12.32 -47.18
CA GLU A 149 -18.87 -11.44 -48.22
C GLU A 149 -18.44 -11.91 -49.62
N LEU A 150 -17.16 -12.25 -49.80
CA LEU A 150 -16.65 -12.78 -51.06
C LEU A 150 -17.33 -14.11 -51.43
N THR A 151 -17.48 -15.04 -50.50
CA THR A 151 -18.17 -16.30 -50.78
C THR A 151 -19.64 -16.06 -51.16
N GLY A 152 -20.33 -15.16 -50.45
CA GLY A 152 -21.71 -14.80 -50.79
C GLY A 152 -21.84 -14.18 -52.18
N LEU A 153 -20.95 -13.26 -52.54
CA LEU A 153 -20.92 -12.66 -53.87
C LEU A 153 -20.60 -13.66 -54.98
N VAL A 154 -19.72 -14.63 -54.71
CA VAL A 154 -19.41 -15.70 -55.67
C VAL A 154 -20.63 -16.60 -55.88
N GLU A 155 -21.32 -17.00 -54.81
CA GLU A 155 -22.57 -17.77 -54.90
C GLU A 155 -23.64 -16.99 -55.69
N GLU A 156 -23.82 -15.69 -55.43
CA GLU A 156 -24.73 -14.84 -56.20
C GLU A 156 -24.35 -14.80 -57.69
N LEU A 157 -23.06 -14.64 -58.01
CA LEU A 157 -22.58 -14.64 -59.40
C LEU A 157 -22.86 -15.99 -60.09
N GLU A 158 -22.62 -17.12 -59.41
CA GLU A 158 -22.93 -18.44 -59.95
C GLU A 158 -24.43 -18.62 -60.20
N THR A 159 -25.28 -18.16 -59.29
CA THR A 159 -26.75 -18.21 -59.48
C THR A 159 -27.21 -17.33 -60.64
N LEU A 160 -26.58 -16.17 -60.85
CA LEU A 160 -26.89 -15.29 -61.98
C LEU A 160 -26.39 -15.87 -63.30
N GLN A 161 -25.20 -16.49 -63.33
CA GLN A 161 -24.66 -17.15 -64.52
C GLN A 161 -25.52 -18.35 -64.95
N THR A 162 -25.89 -19.21 -64.01
CA THR A 162 -26.80 -20.33 -64.28
C THR A 162 -28.15 -19.83 -64.80
N ARG A 163 -28.70 -18.77 -64.18
CA ARG A 163 -29.94 -18.14 -64.67
C ARG A 163 -29.79 -17.56 -66.08
N GLN A 164 -28.66 -16.94 -66.39
CA GLN A 164 -28.37 -16.41 -67.72
C GLN A 164 -28.30 -17.54 -68.76
N GLU A 165 -27.69 -18.67 -68.43
CA GLU A 165 -27.64 -19.85 -69.30
C GLU A 165 -29.02 -20.44 -69.55
N GLU A 166 -29.83 -20.58 -68.51
CA GLU A 166 -31.23 -21.01 -68.63
C GLU A 166 -32.03 -20.10 -69.56
N LEU A 167 -31.96 -18.78 -69.34
CA LEU A 167 -32.66 -17.79 -70.14
C LEU A 167 -32.19 -17.82 -71.60
N ARG A 168 -30.87 -17.93 -71.84
CA ARG A 168 -30.31 -18.08 -73.18
C ARG A 168 -30.79 -19.36 -73.86
N GLY A 169 -30.90 -20.46 -73.12
CA GLY A 169 -31.49 -21.71 -73.59
C GLY A 169 -32.97 -21.55 -73.93
N LEU A 170 -33.74 -20.85 -73.08
CA LEU A 170 -35.15 -20.54 -73.34
C LEU A 170 -35.31 -19.67 -74.59
N VAL A 171 -34.53 -18.59 -74.73
CA VAL A 171 -34.55 -17.73 -75.93
C VAL A 171 -34.26 -18.54 -77.18
N SER A 172 -33.24 -19.41 -77.15
CA SER A 172 -32.91 -20.28 -78.29
C SER A 172 -34.06 -21.24 -78.65
N LYS A 173 -34.75 -21.79 -77.65
CA LYS A 173 -35.94 -22.63 -77.88
C LYS A 173 -37.09 -21.82 -78.48
N HIS A 174 -37.34 -20.62 -77.97
CA HIS A 174 -38.46 -19.78 -78.41
C HIS A 174 -38.22 -19.13 -79.77
N LYS A 175 -36.95 -18.95 -80.17
CA LYS A 175 -36.57 -18.47 -81.49
C LYS A 175 -37.12 -19.34 -82.63
N MET A 176 -37.23 -20.66 -82.44
CA MET A 176 -37.85 -21.52 -83.45
C MET A 176 -39.34 -21.21 -83.65
N PHE A 177 -40.05 -20.81 -82.59
CA PHE A 177 -41.44 -20.39 -82.69
C PHE A 177 -41.55 -19.00 -83.32
N GLU A 178 -40.63 -18.08 -83.01
CA GLU A 178 -40.54 -16.78 -83.68
C GLU A 178 -40.34 -16.95 -85.19
N ASP A 179 -39.33 -17.72 -85.60
CA ASP A 179 -39.04 -17.98 -87.02
C ASP A 179 -40.23 -18.65 -87.74
N TYR A 180 -40.96 -19.53 -87.04
CA TYR A 180 -42.17 -20.17 -87.55
C TYR A 180 -43.33 -19.18 -87.69
N LEU A 181 -43.58 -18.36 -86.68
CA LEU A 181 -44.63 -17.33 -86.70
C LEU A 181 -44.35 -16.28 -87.78
N MET A 182 -43.09 -15.88 -87.97
CA MET A 182 -42.70 -14.98 -89.07
C MET A 182 -43.04 -15.56 -90.44
N LYS A 183 -42.77 -16.87 -90.67
CA LYS A 183 -43.17 -17.55 -91.91
C LYS A 183 -44.69 -17.66 -92.08
N ILE A 184 -45.45 -17.79 -90.98
CA ILE A 184 -46.91 -17.81 -91.06
C ILE A 184 -47.46 -16.43 -91.41
N LEU A 185 -46.87 -15.36 -90.86
CA LEU A 185 -47.28 -13.99 -91.19
C LEU A 185 -47.18 -13.72 -92.69
N ASP A 186 -46.14 -14.26 -93.37
CA ASP A 186 -45.98 -14.16 -94.82
C ASP A 186 -47.10 -14.86 -95.64
N VAL A 187 -47.79 -15.85 -95.04
CA VAL A 187 -48.82 -16.67 -95.71
C VAL A 187 -50.24 -16.22 -95.33
N LEU A 188 -50.41 -15.56 -94.19
CA LEU A 188 -51.71 -15.22 -93.66
C LEU A 188 -52.33 -14.04 -94.46
N PRO A 189 -53.66 -13.99 -94.67
CA PRO A 189 -54.33 -12.82 -95.23
C PRO A 189 -54.35 -11.63 -94.24
N GLU A 190 -54.12 -10.41 -94.75
CA GLU A 190 -54.05 -9.14 -94.00
C GLU A 190 -55.23 -8.89 -93.04
N SER A 191 -56.38 -9.51 -93.29
CA SER A 191 -57.57 -9.41 -92.45
C SER A 191 -57.43 -10.02 -91.04
N TYR A 192 -56.45 -10.90 -90.81
CA TYR A 192 -56.30 -11.63 -89.54
C TYR A 192 -55.24 -11.04 -88.60
N TYR A 193 -54.20 -10.38 -89.12
CA TYR A 193 -53.16 -9.69 -88.34
C TYR A 193 -53.26 -8.17 -88.44
N GLY A 194 -54.25 -7.64 -89.18
CA GLY A 194 -54.48 -6.21 -89.27
C GLY A 194 -54.48 -5.56 -87.88
N ASN A 195 -53.63 -4.54 -87.72
CA ASN A 195 -53.41 -3.76 -86.49
C ASN A 195 -54.65 -2.97 -86.02
N GLY A 196 -55.86 -3.36 -86.44
CA GLY A 196 -57.12 -2.77 -86.02
C GLY A 196 -57.40 -3.04 -84.55
N ALA A 197 -58.07 -2.09 -83.89
CA ALA A 197 -58.39 -2.14 -82.47
C ALA A 197 -59.22 -3.37 -82.05
N ASP A 198 -59.88 -4.04 -83.01
CA ASP A 198 -60.77 -5.19 -82.79
C ASP A 198 -60.09 -6.56 -83.05
N SER A 199 -58.79 -6.59 -83.32
CA SER A 199 -58.05 -7.86 -83.43
C SER A 199 -57.97 -8.56 -82.07
N LEU A 200 -58.32 -9.85 -82.03
CA LEU A 200 -58.26 -10.68 -80.83
C LEU A 200 -56.88 -10.67 -80.17
N VAL A 201 -55.82 -10.67 -80.99
CA VAL A 201 -54.42 -10.58 -80.51
C VAL A 201 -54.18 -9.26 -79.79
N MET A 202 -54.67 -8.13 -80.34
CA MET A 202 -54.50 -6.82 -79.73
C MET A 202 -55.27 -6.72 -78.41
N SER A 203 -56.44 -7.35 -78.30
CA SER A 203 -57.20 -7.40 -77.03
C SER A 203 -56.44 -8.14 -75.91
N ILE A 204 -55.75 -9.23 -76.26
CA ILE A 204 -54.96 -10.03 -75.32
C ILE A 204 -53.71 -9.24 -74.91
N LEU A 205 -53.06 -8.58 -75.87
CA LEU A 205 -51.89 -7.74 -75.63
C LEU A 205 -52.23 -6.58 -74.68
N ARG A 206 -53.32 -5.84 -74.94
CA ARG A 206 -53.79 -4.75 -74.06
C ARG A 206 -54.11 -5.23 -72.65
N ARG A 207 -54.71 -6.42 -72.51
CA ARG A 207 -54.97 -7.01 -71.19
C ARG A 207 -53.67 -7.34 -70.47
N HIS A 208 -52.70 -7.94 -71.17
CA HIS A 208 -51.39 -8.23 -70.60
C HIS A 208 -50.65 -6.94 -70.20
N GLU A 209 -50.66 -5.90 -71.04
CA GLU A 209 -50.11 -4.59 -70.74
C GLU A 209 -50.74 -4.00 -69.47
N THR A 210 -52.08 -4.02 -69.39
CA THR A 210 -52.81 -3.54 -68.21
C THR A 210 -52.41 -4.32 -66.96
N LEU A 211 -52.33 -5.66 -67.04
CA LEU A 211 -51.90 -6.51 -65.92
C LEU A 211 -50.42 -6.30 -65.55
N SER A 212 -49.57 -6.00 -66.52
CA SER A 212 -48.16 -5.71 -66.29
C SER A 212 -47.99 -4.37 -65.59
N ILE A 213 -48.76 -3.35 -65.99
CA ILE A 213 -48.79 -2.03 -65.32
C ILE A 213 -49.29 -2.19 -63.89
N THR A 214 -50.43 -2.84 -63.68
CA THR A 214 -50.96 -3.04 -62.32
C THR A 214 -50.00 -3.85 -61.44
N ARG A 215 -49.30 -4.84 -62.01
CA ARG A 215 -48.24 -5.57 -61.29
C ARG A 215 -47.08 -4.64 -60.91
N GLN A 216 -46.60 -3.79 -61.83
CA GLN A 216 -45.53 -2.85 -61.54
C GLN A 216 -45.94 -1.86 -60.44
N ASP A 217 -47.17 -1.34 -60.51
CA ASP A 217 -47.72 -0.46 -59.48
C ASP A 217 -47.78 -1.14 -58.11
N LEU A 218 -48.27 -2.38 -58.05
CA LEU A 218 -48.32 -3.16 -56.80
C LEU A 218 -46.91 -3.44 -56.24
N VAL A 219 -45.94 -3.76 -57.10
CA VAL A 219 -44.55 -3.95 -56.67
C VAL A 219 -43.96 -2.64 -56.15
N GLY A 220 -44.24 -1.51 -56.80
CA GLY A 220 -43.84 -0.18 -56.34
C GLY A 220 -44.44 0.17 -54.97
N GLN A 221 -45.74 -0.09 -54.78
CA GLN A 221 -46.42 0.12 -53.50
C GLN A 221 -45.87 -0.79 -52.38
N LEU A 222 -45.54 -2.04 -52.69
CA LEU A 222 -44.87 -2.92 -51.74
C LEU A 222 -43.47 -2.41 -51.37
N GLY A 223 -42.74 -1.87 -52.34
CA GLY A 223 -41.44 -1.23 -52.13
C GLY A 223 -41.55 -0.03 -51.17
N SER A 224 -42.47 0.89 -51.43
CA SER A 224 -42.68 2.05 -50.56
C SER A 224 -43.11 1.65 -49.15
N LEU A 225 -43.98 0.65 -49.01
CA LEU A 225 -44.41 0.14 -47.70
C LEU A 225 -43.24 -0.50 -46.93
N ALA A 226 -42.34 -1.20 -47.63
CA ALA A 226 -41.14 -1.77 -47.03
C ALA A 226 -40.19 -0.66 -46.55
N GLU A 227 -39.99 0.40 -47.33
CA GLU A 227 -39.19 1.57 -46.93
C GLU A 227 -39.77 2.28 -45.70
N GLU A 228 -41.09 2.48 -45.65
CA GLU A 228 -41.79 3.04 -44.49
C GLU A 228 -41.61 2.16 -43.23
N LEU A 229 -41.69 0.84 -43.39
CA LEU A 229 -41.48 -0.11 -42.30
C LEU A 229 -40.04 -0.06 -41.80
N GLU A 230 -39.05 -0.05 -42.70
CA GLU A 230 -37.65 0.11 -42.32
C GLU A 230 -37.38 1.44 -41.61
N LEU A 231 -37.96 2.54 -42.09
CA LEU A 231 -37.85 3.85 -41.46
C LEU A 231 -38.49 3.83 -40.06
N GLY A 232 -39.65 3.21 -39.91
CA GLY A 232 -40.30 3.00 -38.62
C GLY A 232 -39.46 2.18 -37.65
N GLN A 233 -38.80 1.11 -38.13
CA GLN A 233 -37.88 0.30 -37.33
C GLN A 233 -36.66 1.12 -36.89
N ARG A 234 -36.03 1.87 -37.80
CA ARG A 234 -34.89 2.75 -37.46
C ARG A 234 -35.28 3.77 -36.39
N ASN A 235 -36.43 4.43 -36.54
CA ASN A 235 -36.91 5.41 -35.55
C ASN A 235 -37.15 4.77 -34.18
N LEU A 236 -37.72 3.57 -34.17
CA LEU A 236 -37.95 2.81 -32.94
C LEU A 236 -36.63 2.42 -32.26
N ASP A 237 -35.60 2.06 -33.04
CA ASP A 237 -34.28 1.74 -32.49
C ASP A 237 -33.56 2.98 -31.95
N VAL A 238 -33.68 4.13 -32.62
CA VAL A 238 -33.20 5.42 -32.10
C VAL A 238 -33.88 5.74 -30.77
N LEU A 239 -35.21 5.65 -30.71
CA LEU A 239 -35.97 5.93 -29.49
C LEU A 239 -35.60 4.97 -28.35
N LYS A 240 -35.36 3.69 -28.65
CA LYS A 240 -34.85 2.72 -27.66
C LYS A 240 -33.46 3.11 -27.15
N GLN A 241 -32.56 3.54 -28.03
CA GLN A 241 -31.23 3.99 -27.64
C GLN A 241 -31.32 5.24 -26.75
N GLU A 242 -32.11 6.23 -27.13
CA GLU A 242 -32.36 7.44 -26.33
C GLU A 242 -32.94 7.11 -24.95
N HIS A 243 -33.92 6.20 -24.90
CA HIS A 243 -34.49 5.74 -23.63
C HIS A 243 -33.43 5.05 -22.75
N ASN A 244 -32.61 4.18 -23.33
CA ASN A 244 -31.52 3.52 -22.61
C ASN A 244 -30.50 4.55 -22.10
N THR A 245 -30.13 5.55 -22.90
CA THR A 245 -29.23 6.63 -22.45
C THR A 245 -29.84 7.44 -21.33
N ASN A 246 -31.13 7.78 -21.41
CA ASN A 246 -31.83 8.50 -20.35
C ASN A 246 -31.90 7.69 -19.06
N LYS A 247 -32.17 6.38 -19.15
CA LYS A 247 -32.12 5.47 -17.99
C LYS A 247 -30.74 5.47 -17.33
N LEU A 248 -29.67 5.45 -18.12
CA LEU A 248 -28.30 5.54 -17.59
C LEU A 248 -28.03 6.89 -16.92
N MET A 249 -28.50 8.00 -17.51
CA MET A 249 -28.37 9.33 -16.90
C MET A 249 -29.12 9.42 -15.56
N ILE A 250 -30.38 8.98 -15.51
CA ILE A 250 -31.18 8.96 -14.28
C ILE A 250 -30.53 8.07 -13.22
N ASN A 251 -30.03 6.90 -13.59
CA ASN A 251 -29.31 6.03 -12.65
C ASN A 251 -28.02 6.67 -12.11
N LYS A 252 -27.32 7.43 -12.95
CA LYS A 252 -26.15 8.21 -12.53
C LYS A 252 -26.57 9.28 -11.52
N GLU A 253 -27.59 10.07 -11.81
CA GLU A 253 -28.13 11.09 -10.90
C GLU A 253 -28.58 10.48 -9.57
N LEU A 254 -29.28 9.34 -9.62
CA LEU A 254 -29.69 8.59 -8.44
C LEU A 254 -28.49 8.15 -7.59
N SER A 255 -27.44 7.64 -8.24
CA SER A 255 -26.20 7.25 -7.56
C SER A 255 -25.51 8.46 -6.92
N GLU A 256 -25.47 9.60 -7.61
CA GLU A 256 -24.94 10.86 -7.06
C GLU A 256 -25.74 11.34 -5.85
N LEU A 257 -27.07 11.31 -5.92
CA LEU A 257 -27.96 11.65 -4.81
C LEU A 257 -27.76 10.70 -3.63
N GLN A 258 -27.64 9.40 -3.88
CA GLN A 258 -27.38 8.40 -2.84
C GLN A 258 -26.05 8.66 -2.15
N THR A 259 -24.97 8.92 -2.90
CA THR A 259 -23.67 9.25 -2.27
C THR A 259 -23.71 10.55 -1.47
N LYS A 260 -24.49 11.55 -1.90
CA LYS A 260 -24.70 12.80 -1.12
C LYS A 260 -25.44 12.49 0.18
N TRP A 261 -26.48 11.67 0.12
CA TRP A 261 -27.25 11.25 1.29
C TRP A 261 -26.38 10.44 2.27
N ASP A 262 -25.60 9.48 1.78
CA ASP A 262 -24.65 8.69 2.59
C ASP A 262 -23.62 9.60 3.29
N ARG A 263 -23.10 10.62 2.60
CA ARG A 263 -22.17 11.59 3.20
C ARG A 263 -22.81 12.43 4.30
N VAL A 264 -24.07 12.83 4.12
CA VAL A 264 -24.78 13.65 5.14
C VAL A 264 -25.13 12.78 6.35
N THR A 265 -25.63 11.57 6.12
CA THR A 265 -25.96 10.63 7.21
C THR A 265 -24.71 10.25 8.01
N GLU A 266 -23.58 10.00 7.34
CA GLU A 266 -22.34 9.69 8.05
C GLU A 266 -21.84 10.89 8.89
N ARG A 267 -21.92 12.12 8.36
CA ARG A 267 -21.62 13.31 9.17
C ARG A 267 -22.56 13.48 10.36
N ALA A 268 -23.85 13.22 10.18
CA ALA A 268 -24.82 13.29 11.26
C ALA A 268 -24.48 12.29 12.38
N LYS A 269 -24.14 11.04 12.02
CA LYS A 269 -23.69 10.02 13.00
C LYS A 269 -22.42 10.42 13.73
N LEU A 270 -21.44 10.99 13.02
CA LEU A 270 -20.20 11.47 13.65
C LEU A 270 -20.50 12.59 14.65
N LEU A 271 -21.34 13.54 14.28
CA LEU A 271 -21.75 14.62 15.18
C LEU A 271 -22.51 14.08 16.40
N GLU A 272 -23.43 13.14 16.21
CA GLU A 272 -24.15 12.48 17.31
C GLU A 272 -23.21 11.73 18.26
N MET A 273 -22.21 11.03 17.72
CA MET A 273 -21.18 10.38 18.53
C MET A 273 -20.38 11.41 19.34
N THR A 274 -19.95 12.52 18.72
CA THR A 274 -19.20 13.56 19.43
C THR A 274 -20.03 14.23 20.53
N THR A 275 -21.31 14.51 20.28
CA THR A 275 -22.18 15.09 21.31
C THR A 275 -22.42 14.12 22.46
N GLN A 276 -22.57 12.82 22.19
CA GLN A 276 -22.65 11.79 23.24
C GLN A 276 -21.37 11.72 24.08
N ILE A 277 -20.19 11.80 23.46
CA ILE A 277 -18.90 11.83 24.18
C ILE A 277 -18.83 13.06 25.09
N HIS A 278 -19.16 14.25 24.57
CA HIS A 278 -19.15 15.48 25.36
C HIS A 278 -20.18 15.46 26.50
N GLN A 279 -21.36 14.89 26.28
CA GLN A 279 -22.36 14.69 27.33
C GLN A 279 -21.86 13.73 28.42
N GLY A 280 -21.17 12.66 28.03
CA GLY A 280 -20.51 11.74 28.97
C GLY A 280 -19.47 12.47 29.82
N GLN A 281 -18.55 13.20 29.19
CA GLN A 281 -17.54 14.00 29.88
C GLN A 281 -18.15 15.03 30.83
N SER A 282 -19.20 15.74 30.40
CA SER A 282 -19.89 16.71 31.25
C SER A 282 -20.57 16.04 32.44
N ARG A 283 -21.16 14.85 32.26
CA ARG A 283 -21.76 14.10 33.36
C ARG A 283 -20.70 13.65 34.37
N ASP A 284 -19.57 13.14 33.89
CA ASP A 284 -18.47 12.70 34.74
C ASP A 284 -17.92 13.89 35.57
N GLN A 285 -17.75 15.07 34.95
CA GLN A 285 -17.35 16.30 35.65
C GLN A 285 -18.36 16.73 36.73
N VAL A 286 -19.66 16.68 36.42
CA VAL A 286 -20.72 17.01 37.39
C VAL A 286 -20.74 16.01 38.54
N GLU A 287 -20.51 14.72 38.27
CA GLU A 287 -20.40 13.68 39.28
C GLU A 287 -19.17 13.88 40.19
N GLU A 288 -18.00 14.19 39.61
CA GLU A 288 -16.78 14.50 40.37
C GLU A 288 -16.97 15.73 41.28
N VAL A 289 -17.51 16.83 40.75
CA VAL A 289 -17.82 18.03 41.53
C VAL A 289 -18.83 17.71 42.63
N GLY A 290 -19.90 16.96 42.32
CA GLY A 290 -20.88 16.53 43.31
C GLY A 290 -20.26 15.69 44.43
N SER A 291 -19.38 14.74 44.08
CA SER A 291 -18.64 13.93 45.06
C SER A 291 -17.71 14.77 45.93
N LEU A 292 -17.01 15.74 45.36
CA LEU A 292 -16.17 16.68 46.11
C LEU A 292 -17.00 17.53 47.07
N LEU A 293 -18.11 18.09 46.61
CA LEU A 293 -19.03 18.87 47.44
C LEU A 293 -19.57 18.06 48.61
N MET A 294 -19.97 16.81 48.37
CA MET A 294 -20.39 15.90 49.43
C MET A 294 -19.25 15.61 50.42
N ALA A 295 -18.03 15.39 49.95
CA ALA A 295 -16.87 15.18 50.82
C ALA A 295 -16.56 16.41 51.69
N VAL A 296 -16.59 17.61 51.11
CA VAL A 296 -16.43 18.87 51.84
C VAL A 296 -17.50 19.03 52.90
N ARG A 297 -18.78 18.81 52.53
CA ARG A 297 -19.89 18.89 53.51
C ARG A 297 -19.73 17.88 54.64
N ASN A 298 -19.38 16.63 54.32
CA ASN A 298 -19.14 15.59 55.32
C ASN A 298 -17.96 15.92 56.25
N LEU A 299 -16.87 16.49 55.74
CA LEU A 299 -15.72 16.91 56.54
C LEU A 299 -16.03 18.16 57.37
N GLY A 300 -16.81 19.11 56.83
CA GLY A 300 -17.27 20.29 57.54
C GLY A 300 -18.16 19.94 58.72
N GLU A 301 -19.05 18.94 58.57
CA GLU A 301 -19.83 18.38 59.67
C GLU A 301 -18.93 17.78 60.78
N GLN A 302 -17.80 17.18 60.42
CA GLN A 302 -16.85 16.58 61.38
C GLN A 302 -15.90 17.60 62.03
N CYS A 303 -15.55 18.67 61.32
CA CYS A 303 -14.57 19.69 61.73
C CYS A 303 -15.26 20.98 62.18
N TYR A 304 -16.47 20.88 62.73
CA TYR A 304 -17.28 22.06 63.02
C TYR A 304 -16.68 22.95 64.12
N LEU A 305 -16.48 24.22 63.79
CA LEU A 305 -16.04 25.25 64.72
C LEU A 305 -17.22 26.18 65.05
N SER A 306 -17.52 26.34 66.35
CA SER A 306 -18.74 27.01 66.82
C SER A 306 -18.85 28.51 66.47
N HIS A 307 -17.78 29.13 65.98
CA HIS A 307 -17.74 30.54 65.61
C HIS A 307 -18.08 30.82 64.14
N TYR A 308 -18.20 29.79 63.30
CA TYR A 308 -18.55 29.92 61.87
C TYR A 308 -20.07 29.93 61.58
N GLY A 309 -20.93 29.80 62.60
CA GLY A 309 -22.40 29.82 62.43
C GLY A 309 -23.02 28.45 62.10
N PRO A 310 -24.32 28.36 61.81
CA PRO A 310 -25.00 27.09 61.52
C PRO A 310 -24.62 26.51 60.14
N LEU A 311 -24.34 25.20 60.08
CA LEU A 311 -23.85 24.51 58.86
C LEU A 311 -24.80 24.55 57.64
N GLU A 312 -26.11 24.71 57.85
CA GLU A 312 -27.11 24.54 56.79
C GLU A 312 -27.15 25.71 55.79
N GLU A 313 -26.65 26.88 56.17
CA GLU A 313 -26.66 28.11 55.35
C GLU A 313 -25.26 28.57 54.91
N MET A 314 -24.22 27.80 55.24
CA MET A 314 -22.82 28.15 55.00
C MET A 314 -22.40 27.85 53.56
N ASP A 315 -21.65 28.76 52.92
CA ASP A 315 -21.11 28.53 51.58
C ASP A 315 -20.02 27.45 51.59
N VAL A 316 -19.81 26.79 50.46
CA VAL A 316 -18.83 25.70 50.30
C VAL A 316 -17.41 26.20 50.55
N LEU A 317 -17.10 27.41 50.11
CA LEU A 317 -15.77 28.01 50.31
C LEU A 317 -15.52 28.30 51.79
N ASP A 318 -16.51 28.84 52.49
CA ASP A 318 -16.44 29.10 53.93
C ASP A 318 -16.31 27.79 54.73
N MET A 319 -16.98 26.71 54.29
CA MET A 319 -16.79 25.36 54.84
C MET A 319 -15.36 24.86 54.69
N ILE A 320 -14.71 25.10 53.54
CA ILE A 320 -13.32 24.69 53.31
C ILE A 320 -12.37 25.50 54.18
N ASP A 321 -12.58 26.81 54.31
CA ASP A 321 -11.75 27.67 55.17
C ASP A 321 -11.86 27.27 56.65
N MET A 322 -13.07 26.90 57.11
CA MET A 322 -13.28 26.33 58.45
C MET A 322 -12.54 24.98 58.62
N ILE A 323 -12.67 24.06 57.67
CA ILE A 323 -11.95 22.77 57.71
C ILE A 323 -10.43 23.01 57.78
N LYS A 324 -9.93 23.97 57.01
CA LYS A 324 -8.51 24.34 56.99
C LYS A 324 -8.06 24.89 58.34
N GLU A 325 -8.82 25.78 58.97
CA GLU A 325 -8.49 26.31 60.30
C GLU A 325 -8.46 25.19 61.35
N HIS A 326 -9.47 24.32 61.36
CA HIS A 326 -9.52 23.18 62.28
C HIS A 326 -8.34 22.21 62.07
N LEU A 327 -7.92 21.97 60.83
CA LEU A 327 -6.74 21.14 60.55
C LEU A 327 -5.44 21.79 61.00
N LEU A 328 -5.30 23.12 60.86
CA LEU A 328 -4.15 23.87 61.38
C LEU A 328 -4.12 23.81 62.91
N ASP A 329 -5.27 23.95 63.57
CA ASP A 329 -5.37 23.80 65.03
C ASP A 329 -4.97 22.40 65.49
N ILE A 330 -5.41 21.33 64.79
CA ILE A 330 -4.98 19.96 65.10
C ILE A 330 -3.47 19.78 64.91
N ALA A 331 -2.90 20.29 63.82
CA ALA A 331 -1.47 20.19 63.55
C ALA A 331 -0.64 20.96 64.59
N ASP A 332 -1.07 22.16 64.97
CA ASP A 332 -0.47 22.95 66.05
C ASP A 332 -0.57 22.23 67.41
N MET A 333 -1.70 21.56 67.67
CA MET A 333 -1.87 20.74 68.88
C MET A 333 -0.95 19.51 68.86
N GLU A 334 -0.76 18.86 67.73
CA GLU A 334 0.12 17.71 67.56
C GLU A 334 1.60 18.09 67.66
N GLU A 335 2.01 19.23 67.09
CA GLU A 335 3.36 19.78 67.26
C GLU A 335 3.64 20.11 68.73
N ARG A 336 2.66 20.68 69.45
CA ARG A 336 2.77 20.90 70.91
C ARG A 336 2.77 19.59 71.70
N ALA A 337 2.03 18.57 71.26
CA ALA A 337 1.97 17.26 71.91
C ALA A 337 3.23 16.41 71.67
N THR A 338 3.85 16.52 70.50
CA THR A 338 5.13 15.84 70.18
C THR A 338 6.31 16.48 70.90
N LEU A 339 6.28 17.81 71.12
CA LEU A 339 7.20 18.50 72.04
C LEU A 339 7.05 18.04 73.50
N LEU A 340 5.87 17.54 73.90
CA LEU A 340 5.62 16.93 75.21
C LEU A 340 5.91 15.41 75.22
N GLY A 341 5.78 14.73 74.08
CA GLY A 341 5.90 13.28 73.91
C GLY A 341 7.34 12.73 73.85
N GLU A 342 8.36 13.58 73.73
CA GLU A 342 9.75 13.16 73.98
C GLU A 342 10.02 12.85 75.47
N SER A 343 9.07 13.10 76.38
CA SER A 343 9.25 12.91 77.82
C SER A 343 8.65 11.64 78.43
N ASP A 344 7.77 10.88 77.76
CA ASP A 344 7.17 9.67 78.37
C ASP A 344 6.94 8.53 77.37
N SER A 345 7.92 7.62 77.30
CA SER A 345 7.72 6.25 76.82
C SER A 345 7.50 5.32 78.02
N VAL A 346 6.45 4.46 77.99
CA VAL A 346 6.48 3.00 78.32
C VAL A 346 5.10 2.44 78.73
N ALA A 347 4.67 1.41 77.96
CA ALA A 347 3.80 0.26 78.28
C ALA A 347 2.27 0.52 78.50
N ILE A 348 1.34 -0.33 78.03
CA ILE A 348 1.27 -1.80 78.04
C ILE A 348 0.47 -2.35 76.83
N SER A 349 0.87 -3.55 76.43
CA SER A 349 0.37 -4.43 75.38
C SER A 349 -0.87 -5.29 75.71
N SER A 350 -1.49 -5.83 74.64
CA SER A 350 -2.11 -7.17 74.47
C SER A 350 -3.55 -7.41 74.97
N PHE A 351 -4.49 -7.80 74.09
CA PHE A 351 -4.79 -9.18 73.66
C PHE A 351 -5.88 -9.21 72.55
N ALA A 352 -5.95 -10.32 71.82
CA ALA A 352 -6.49 -10.48 70.47
C ALA A 352 -7.86 -11.22 70.36
N VAL A 353 -8.29 -11.39 69.09
CA VAL A 353 -9.32 -12.31 68.52
C VAL A 353 -10.75 -11.72 68.44
N GLY A 354 -11.52 -11.73 67.33
CA GLY A 354 -11.40 -12.20 65.95
C GLY A 354 -12.80 -12.46 65.35
N ARG A 355 -13.09 -12.08 64.10
CA ARG A 355 -13.92 -12.83 63.10
C ARG A 355 -14.18 -12.07 61.78
N GLU A 356 -14.26 -12.87 60.73
CA GLU A 356 -14.33 -12.57 59.30
C GLU A 356 -15.64 -11.89 58.83
N LYS A 357 -15.56 -11.15 57.71
CA LYS A 357 -16.18 -11.55 56.42
C LYS A 357 -15.78 -10.60 55.28
N GLY A 358 -14.91 -11.08 54.40
CA GLY A 358 -14.82 -10.59 53.03
C GLY A 358 -15.99 -11.11 52.18
N SER A 359 -16.63 -10.25 51.38
CA SER A 359 -17.49 -10.72 50.27
C SER A 359 -17.94 -9.66 49.24
N GLN A 360 -17.33 -8.48 49.14
CA GLN A 360 -17.82 -7.46 48.18
C GLN A 360 -16.82 -6.97 47.13
N THR A 361 -15.52 -7.21 47.30
CA THR A 361 -14.50 -6.78 46.33
C THR A 361 -14.28 -7.77 45.18
N MET A 362 -14.57 -9.06 45.36
CA MET A 362 -14.48 -10.08 44.29
C MET A 362 -15.71 -10.13 43.37
N LYS A 363 -16.85 -9.54 43.76
CA LYS A 363 -18.04 -9.44 42.87
C LYS A 363 -17.97 -8.27 41.89
N LYS A 364 -17.30 -7.16 42.24
CA LYS A 364 -17.10 -6.03 41.31
C LYS A 364 -16.09 -6.36 40.21
N ILE A 365 -15.04 -7.13 40.51
CA ILE A 365 -14.05 -7.50 39.49
C ILE A 365 -14.62 -8.53 38.51
N LYS A 366 -15.45 -9.48 38.96
CA LYS A 366 -16.08 -10.48 38.07
C LYS A 366 -17.19 -9.90 37.17
N ILE A 367 -17.97 -8.93 37.67
CA ILE A 367 -19.02 -8.26 36.87
C ILE A 367 -18.40 -7.30 35.83
N VAL A 368 -17.29 -6.63 36.15
CA VAL A 368 -16.56 -5.78 35.17
C VAL A 368 -15.91 -6.65 34.08
N GLN A 369 -15.42 -7.84 34.42
CA GLN A 369 -14.81 -8.76 33.47
C GLN A 369 -15.85 -9.47 32.56
N GLU A 370 -17.02 -9.87 33.10
CA GLU A 370 -18.14 -10.42 32.29
C GLU A 370 -18.82 -9.35 31.40
N LEU A 371 -18.84 -8.07 31.82
CA LEU A 371 -19.33 -6.97 30.99
C LEU A 371 -18.36 -6.60 29.86
N GLN A 372 -17.05 -6.68 30.08
CA GLN A 372 -16.05 -6.45 29.02
C GLN A 372 -16.01 -7.58 27.98
N GLU A 373 -16.20 -8.84 28.38
CA GLU A 373 -16.27 -9.98 27.44
C GLU A 373 -17.58 -9.95 26.61
N SER A 374 -18.73 -9.63 27.22
CA SER A 374 -19.99 -9.50 26.46
C SER A 374 -20.01 -8.33 25.47
N HIS A 375 -19.25 -7.26 25.75
CA HIS A 375 -19.11 -6.11 24.84
C HIS A 375 -18.16 -6.42 23.67
N ALA A 376 -17.14 -7.25 23.89
CA ALA A 376 -16.22 -7.72 22.84
C ALA A 376 -16.89 -8.72 21.88
N ASP A 377 -17.74 -9.62 22.41
CA ASP A 377 -18.49 -10.58 21.60
C ASP A 377 -19.61 -9.92 20.78
N ASN A 378 -20.25 -8.87 21.31
CA ASN A 378 -21.24 -8.09 20.55
C ASN A 378 -20.63 -7.19 19.47
N TRP A 379 -19.40 -6.69 19.67
CA TRP A 379 -18.71 -5.86 18.68
C TRP A 379 -18.18 -6.69 17.49
N THR A 380 -17.68 -7.90 17.76
CA THR A 380 -17.24 -8.85 16.74
C THR A 380 -18.41 -9.44 15.94
N ALA A 381 -19.54 -9.77 16.59
CA ALA A 381 -20.74 -10.25 15.90
C ALA A 381 -21.38 -9.20 14.97
N LYS A 382 -21.27 -7.90 15.29
CA LYS A 382 -21.78 -6.80 14.45
C LYS A 382 -20.90 -6.54 13.22
N HIS A 383 -19.57 -6.67 13.36
CA HIS A 383 -18.64 -6.55 12.23
C HIS A 383 -18.70 -7.73 11.26
N ILE A 384 -18.89 -8.95 11.75
CA ILE A 384 -19.05 -10.14 10.89
C ILE A 384 -20.37 -10.12 10.11
N ARG A 385 -21.43 -9.52 10.67
CA ARG A 385 -22.73 -9.38 9.98
C ARG A 385 -22.68 -8.32 8.86
N ASN A 386 -21.92 -7.24 9.05
CA ASN A 386 -21.71 -6.23 8.00
C ASN A 386 -20.76 -6.72 6.88
N ALA A 387 -19.79 -7.58 7.18
CA ALA A 387 -18.90 -8.15 6.16
C ALA A 387 -19.58 -9.21 5.27
N LYS A 388 -20.68 -9.83 5.72
CA LYS A 388 -21.49 -10.78 4.91
C LYS A 388 -22.59 -10.11 4.08
N GLY A 389 -22.89 -8.83 4.32
CA GLY A 389 -23.88 -8.06 3.56
C GLY A 389 -23.32 -7.36 2.31
N THR A 390 -22.00 -7.34 2.14
CA THR A 390 -21.30 -6.70 1.01
C THR A 390 -20.82 -7.68 -0.06
N PHE A 391 -21.18 -8.96 0.05
CA PHE A 391 -21.04 -9.98 -1.00
C PHE A 391 -22.40 -10.61 -1.28
N LYS A 392 -23.26 -9.88 -1.99
CA LYS A 392 -24.33 -10.43 -2.82
C LYS A 392 -24.70 -9.46 -3.91
#